data_AF-A0A430SC15-F1
#
_entry.id   AF-A0A430SC15-F1
#
_cell.length_a   1.000
_cell.length_b   1.000
_cell.length_c   1.000
_cell.angle_alpha   90.00
_cell.angle_beta   90.00
_cell.angle_gamma   90.00
#
_symmetry.space_group_name_H-M   'P 1'
#
loop_
_entity.id
_entity.type
_entity.pdbx_description
1 polymer ?
#
loop_
_entity_poly.entity_id
_entity_poly.type
_entity_poly.pdbx_seq_one_letter_code
_entity_poly.pdbx_strand_id
1 'polypeptide(L)'
;MSQDASHREQEDAYTKAFDRVLFARILQYVRPYRAQVALALLFLLLTTLTAALTPLFFKWAIDGALVPKEAKPLAERFALLLWVSLGFLLVRGVNFAATYGQTYLIQWVGQRVLFDLRSALFGKLMRLHLGFYDKNPVGRLMTRITSDVDAINQFITGGLVGVIADFFTILGLLAFMMVLSPKLTLVVLLVVPVLLWVTAWVRNGMRAAYREMRLRLARLNAALQENLSGVETIQLFVKEREREEKFDRLSRDLLRAWVEIVRWFALFFPVVGFLGDLAVAGLLFYGGGEVVRGVATLGLLVAFVDYTRQLFQPLQDLSDKFNLFQGAMASAERIFGVLDTEEELEDPENSKPIARFRGEVEFQEVWLAYTPKGVEPTDKDWVLKGVSFRIRPGEKVALVGATG
;
A
#
# COMPACT_ATOMS: atom_id res chain seq x y z
N MET A 1 -26.57 -6.80 -15.85
CA MET A 1 -26.81 -6.43 -14.43
C MET A 1 -25.67 -6.81 -13.49
N SER A 2 -24.92 -7.91 -13.69
CA SER A 2 -23.81 -8.27 -12.77
C SER A 2 -22.51 -7.47 -12.93
N GLN A 3 -22.23 -6.89 -14.11
CA GLN A 3 -20.98 -6.16 -14.35
C GLN A 3 -21.03 -4.66 -13.96
N ASP A 4 -22.22 -4.05 -13.99
CA ASP A 4 -22.42 -2.72 -13.41
C ASP A 4 -22.19 -2.76 -11.88
N ALA A 5 -22.45 -3.92 -11.25
CA ALA A 5 -22.12 -4.18 -9.85
C ALA A 5 -20.60 -4.35 -9.61
N SER A 6 -19.86 -5.05 -10.48
CA SER A 6 -18.39 -5.18 -10.30
C SER A 6 -17.64 -3.87 -10.57
N HIS A 7 -18.16 -3.04 -11.48
CA HIS A 7 -17.63 -1.70 -11.74
C HIS A 7 -17.97 -0.71 -10.63
N ARG A 8 -19.19 -0.75 -10.09
CA ARG A 8 -19.54 0.00 -8.87
C ARG A 8 -18.76 -0.47 -7.65
N GLU A 9 -18.49 -1.77 -7.50
CA GLU A 9 -17.62 -2.28 -6.42
C GLU A 9 -16.19 -1.76 -6.55
N GLN A 10 -15.64 -1.67 -7.76
CA GLN A 10 -14.31 -1.07 -7.97
C GLN A 10 -14.30 0.46 -7.78
N GLU A 11 -15.37 1.18 -8.16
CA GLU A 11 -15.51 2.62 -7.86
C GLU A 11 -15.73 2.88 -6.36
N ASP A 12 -16.59 2.12 -5.68
CA ASP A 12 -16.89 2.27 -4.26
C ASP A 12 -15.69 1.92 -3.36
N ALA A 13 -14.89 0.91 -3.75
CA ALA A 13 -13.69 0.50 -3.04
C ALA A 13 -12.62 1.62 -2.94
N TYR A 14 -12.57 2.53 -3.92
CA TYR A 14 -11.66 3.69 -3.90
C TYR A 14 -12.32 4.98 -3.42
N THR A 15 -13.65 4.99 -3.27
CA THR A 15 -14.40 6.18 -2.81
C THR A 15 -14.63 6.15 -1.30
N LYS A 16 -14.60 4.96 -0.66
CA LYS A 16 -14.76 4.83 0.79
C LYS A 16 -13.54 5.33 1.57
N ALA A 17 -13.83 6.14 2.59
CA ALA A 17 -12.87 6.64 3.56
C ALA A 17 -12.25 5.50 4.38
N PHE A 18 -11.09 5.78 4.97
CA PHE A 18 -10.38 4.90 5.91
C PHE A 18 -11.33 4.22 6.91
N ASP A 19 -11.46 2.90 6.82
CA ASP A 19 -12.24 2.10 7.76
C ASP A 19 -11.37 1.71 8.97
N ARG A 20 -11.74 2.27 10.13
CA ARG A 20 -11.03 2.03 11.40
C ARG A 20 -11.12 0.58 11.84
N VAL A 21 -12.22 -0.12 11.55
CA VAL A 21 -12.45 -1.51 11.94
C VAL A 21 -11.56 -2.44 11.12
N LEU A 22 -11.53 -2.25 9.80
CA LEU A 22 -10.63 -3.02 8.92
C LEU A 22 -9.17 -2.78 9.29
N PHE A 23 -8.77 -1.53 9.52
CA PHE A 23 -7.41 -1.21 9.94
C PHE A 23 -7.03 -1.88 11.27
N ALA A 24 -7.93 -1.86 12.26
CA ALA A 24 -7.71 -2.54 13.54
C ALA A 24 -7.56 -4.05 13.36
N ARG A 25 -8.33 -4.68 12.48
CA ARG A 25 -8.20 -6.10 12.14
C ARG A 25 -6.87 -6.43 11.46
N ILE A 26 -6.40 -5.59 10.53
CA ILE A 26 -5.05 -5.76 9.95
C ILE A 26 -3.99 -5.72 11.06
N LEU A 27 -4.09 -4.76 12.00
CA LEU A 27 -3.15 -4.66 13.12
C LEU A 27 -3.22 -5.84 14.09
N GLN A 28 -4.33 -6.57 14.18
CA GLN A 28 -4.40 -7.79 14.98
C GLN A 28 -3.45 -8.87 14.46
N TYR A 29 -3.24 -8.97 13.13
CA TYR A 29 -2.25 -9.87 12.55
C TYR A 29 -0.80 -9.40 12.79
N VAL A 30 -0.58 -8.10 13.00
CA VAL A 30 0.74 -7.55 13.36
C VAL A 30 1.05 -7.74 14.85
N ARG A 31 0.03 -7.82 15.71
CA ARG A 31 0.14 -7.89 17.18
C ARG A 31 1.08 -9.00 17.70
N PRO A 32 1.10 -10.23 17.16
CA PRO A 32 2.05 -11.27 17.58
C PRO A 32 3.52 -10.85 17.39
N TYR A 33 3.78 -9.96 16.43
CA TYR A 33 5.11 -9.49 16.04
C TYR A 33 5.48 -8.11 16.61
N ARG A 34 4.79 -7.68 17.68
CA ARG A 34 5.01 -6.35 18.31
C ARG A 34 6.44 -6.11 18.80
N ALA A 35 7.16 -7.17 19.20
CA ALA A 35 8.54 -7.03 19.67
C ALA A 35 9.49 -6.65 18.52
N GLN A 36 9.30 -7.27 17.36
CA GLN A 36 10.06 -7.01 16.14
C GLN A 36 9.72 -5.62 15.59
N VAL A 37 8.44 -5.22 15.65
CA VAL A 37 8.03 -3.84 15.31
C VAL A 37 8.67 -2.83 16.27
N ALA A 38 8.65 -3.08 17.58
CA ALA A 38 9.30 -2.19 18.56
C ALA A 38 10.81 -2.08 18.32
N LEU A 39 11.47 -3.19 18.00
CA LEU A 39 12.90 -3.20 17.64
C LEU A 39 13.17 -2.45 16.32
N ALA A 40 12.29 -2.59 15.32
CA ALA A 40 12.39 -1.83 14.08
C ALA A 40 12.18 -0.33 14.31
N LEU A 41 11.26 0.07 15.19
CA LEU A 41 11.06 1.47 15.60
C LEU A 41 12.27 2.02 16.37
N LEU A 42 12.93 1.19 17.19
CA LEU A 42 14.18 1.57 17.84
C LEU A 42 15.30 1.80 16.82
N PHE A 43 15.43 0.91 15.82
CA PHE A 43 16.38 1.13 14.73
C PHE A 43 16.04 2.37 13.90
N LEU A 44 14.76 2.64 13.64
CA LEU A 44 14.30 3.88 12.98
C LEU A 44 14.69 5.13 13.80
N LEU A 45 14.55 5.09 15.12
CA LEU A 45 15.01 6.19 15.96
C LEU A 45 16.53 6.36 15.86
N LEU A 46 17.27 5.26 15.83
CA LEU A 46 18.72 5.31 15.66
C LEU A 46 19.15 5.84 14.28
N THR A 47 18.45 5.47 13.21
CA THR A 47 18.73 5.98 11.85
C THR A 47 18.43 7.47 11.75
N THR A 48 17.30 7.93 12.29
CA THR A 48 16.94 9.36 12.31
C THR A 48 17.92 10.19 13.12
N LEU A 49 18.32 9.73 14.32
CA LEU A 49 19.32 10.42 15.14
C LEU A 49 20.69 10.47 14.44
N THR A 50 21.17 9.35 13.90
CA THR A 50 22.48 9.31 13.22
C THR A 50 22.49 10.12 11.91
N ALA A 51 21.38 10.16 11.18
CA ALA A 51 21.20 11.04 10.02
C ALA A 51 21.23 12.51 10.46
N ALA A 52 20.47 12.87 11.50
CA ALA A 52 20.46 14.23 12.04
C ALA A 52 21.81 14.67 12.64
N LEU A 53 22.64 13.74 13.13
CA LEU A 53 23.99 14.05 13.60
C LEU A 53 24.99 14.27 12.47
N THR A 54 24.73 13.73 11.27
CA THR A 54 25.66 13.77 10.14
C THR A 54 26.12 15.20 9.79
N PRO A 55 25.23 16.21 9.65
CA PRO A 55 25.64 17.58 9.33
C PRO A 55 26.49 18.26 10.40
N LEU A 56 26.40 17.82 11.66
CA LEU A 56 27.24 18.37 12.74
C LEU A 56 28.73 18.04 12.55
N PHE A 57 29.05 16.89 11.94
CA PHE A 57 30.44 16.57 11.59
C PHE A 57 31.00 17.56 10.57
N PHE A 58 30.19 18.00 9.58
CA PHE A 58 30.60 19.07 8.67
C PHE A 58 30.84 20.38 9.41
N LYS A 59 29.93 20.75 10.33
CA LYS A 59 30.11 21.94 11.17
C LYS A 59 31.42 21.87 11.96
N TRP A 60 31.68 20.77 12.67
CA TRP A 60 32.89 20.61 13.49
C TRP A 60 34.17 20.57 12.66
N ALA A 61 34.15 19.93 11.49
CA ALA A 61 35.29 19.93 10.56
C ALA A 61 35.60 21.35 10.06
N ILE A 62 34.57 22.10 9.65
CA ILE A 62 34.75 23.45 9.10
C ILE A 62 35.17 24.43 10.19
N ASP A 63 34.41 24.52 11.29
CA ASP A 63 34.64 25.50 12.35
C ASP A 63 35.87 25.16 13.22
N GLY A 64 36.23 23.87 13.32
CA GLY A 64 37.30 23.39 14.18
C GLY A 64 38.64 23.23 13.47
N ALA A 65 38.64 22.77 12.22
CA ALA A 65 39.87 22.44 11.48
C ALA A 65 40.11 23.33 10.25
N LEU A 66 39.10 23.71 9.48
CA LEU A 66 39.32 24.44 8.22
C LEU A 66 39.39 25.97 8.42
N VAL A 67 38.44 26.53 9.17
CA VAL A 67 38.31 27.96 9.45
C VAL A 67 38.13 28.20 10.95
N PRO A 68 39.13 27.86 11.79
CA PRO A 68 39.03 28.06 13.22
C PRO A 68 39.04 29.56 13.56
N LYS A 69 38.27 29.96 14.60
CA LYS A 69 38.23 31.34 15.10
C LYS A 69 39.61 31.85 15.58
N GLU A 70 40.48 30.93 16.00
CA GLU A 70 41.85 31.20 16.40
C GLU A 70 42.80 30.29 15.61
N ALA A 71 44.00 30.80 15.28
CA ALA A 71 44.98 30.06 14.51
C ALA A 71 45.53 28.88 15.33
N LYS A 72 45.12 27.66 14.98
CA LYS A 72 45.63 26.43 15.60
C LYS A 72 46.82 25.85 14.82
N PRO A 73 47.80 25.22 15.51
CA PRO A 73 48.88 24.48 14.86
C PRO A 73 48.36 23.42 13.88
N LEU A 74 49.11 23.15 12.81
CA LEU A 74 48.70 22.18 11.78
C LEU A 74 48.43 20.79 12.37
N ALA A 75 49.25 20.35 13.34
CA ALA A 75 49.08 19.06 14.01
C ALA A 75 47.73 18.93 14.75
N GLU A 76 47.29 20.00 15.44
CA GLU A 76 45.99 20.02 16.12
C GLU A 76 44.83 20.03 15.12
N ARG A 77 44.97 20.78 14.02
CA ARG A 77 43.98 20.82 12.94
C ARG A 77 43.83 19.45 12.28
N PHE A 78 44.95 18.78 11.99
CA PHE A 78 44.95 17.44 11.41
C PHE A 78 44.36 16.41 12.38
N ALA A 79 44.74 16.44 13.65
CA ALA A 79 44.20 15.54 14.67
C ALA A 79 42.67 15.72 14.82
N LEU A 80 42.17 16.95 14.88
CA LEU A 80 40.74 17.23 14.95
C LEU A 80 40.01 16.73 13.71
N LEU A 81 40.53 17.00 12.51
CA LEU A 81 39.94 16.54 11.26
C LEU A 81 39.92 15.01 11.18
N LEU A 82 40.98 14.33 11.63
CA LEU A 82 41.05 12.87 11.70
C LEU A 82 39.99 12.30 12.64
N TRP A 83 39.88 12.81 13.87
CA TRP A 83 38.89 12.34 14.85
C TRP A 83 37.45 12.61 14.42
N VAL A 84 37.19 13.78 13.81
CA VAL A 84 35.87 14.11 13.24
C VAL A 84 35.56 13.17 12.06
N SER A 85 36.54 12.87 11.20
CA SER A 85 36.35 11.95 10.07
C SER A 85 36.13 10.50 10.52
N LEU A 86 36.86 10.03 11.53
CA LEU A 86 36.66 8.71 12.14
C LEU A 86 35.29 8.62 12.83
N GLY A 87 34.90 9.67 13.56
CA GLY A 87 33.58 9.77 14.17
C GLY A 87 32.46 9.77 13.13
N PHE A 88 32.64 10.50 12.03
CA PHE A 88 31.71 10.49 10.90
C PHE A 88 31.59 9.09 10.30
N LEU A 89 32.72 8.42 10.02
CA LEU A 89 32.73 7.06 9.50
C LEU A 89 32.00 6.09 10.43
N LEU A 90 32.24 6.18 11.73
CA LEU A 90 31.56 5.37 12.74
C LEU A 90 30.05 5.64 12.76
N VAL A 91 29.63 6.90 12.77
CA VAL A 91 28.19 7.28 12.74
C VAL A 91 27.52 6.80 11.46
N ARG A 92 28.19 6.90 10.30
CA ARG A 92 27.69 6.34 9.03
C ARG A 92 27.62 4.82 9.07
N GLY A 93 28.58 4.15 9.69
CA GLY A 93 28.55 2.70 9.92
C GLY A 93 27.38 2.26 10.80
N VAL A 94 27.11 2.98 11.90
CA VAL A 94 25.94 2.74 12.76
C VAL A 94 24.64 3.01 12.00
N ASN A 95 24.57 4.12 11.25
CA ASN A 95 23.40 4.44 10.43
C ASN A 95 23.10 3.35 9.40
N PHE A 96 24.13 2.81 8.73
CA PHE A 96 24.00 1.69 7.80
C PHE A 96 23.45 0.45 8.49
N ALA A 97 24.07 0.02 9.60
CA ALA A 97 23.64 -1.16 10.34
C ALA A 97 22.21 -1.01 10.88
N ALA A 98 21.85 0.18 11.38
CA ALA A 98 20.52 0.49 11.86
C ALA A 98 19.48 0.46 10.73
N THR A 99 19.80 1.03 9.56
CA THR A 99 18.91 1.03 8.39
C THR A 99 18.69 -0.38 7.86
N TYR A 100 19.74 -1.19 7.82
CA TYR A 100 19.65 -2.60 7.46
C TYR A 100 18.76 -3.38 8.45
N GLY A 101 19.02 -3.23 9.75
CA GLY A 101 18.25 -3.89 10.81
C GLY A 101 16.78 -3.51 10.79
N GLN A 102 16.49 -2.21 10.67
CA GLN A 102 15.14 -1.69 10.47
C GLN A 102 14.47 -2.37 9.27
N THR A 103 15.07 -2.27 8.08
CA THR A 103 14.48 -2.75 6.82
C THR A 103 14.24 -4.26 6.87
N TYR A 104 15.21 -5.03 7.36
CA TYR A 104 15.10 -6.47 7.50
C TYR A 104 13.95 -6.87 8.44
N LEU A 105 13.87 -6.25 9.62
CA LEU A 105 12.81 -6.55 10.59
C LEU A 105 11.41 -6.22 10.05
N ILE A 106 11.25 -5.07 9.38
CA ILE A 106 9.97 -4.69 8.78
C ILE A 106 9.56 -5.69 7.71
N GLN A 107 10.48 -6.06 6.80
CA GLN A 107 10.20 -7.03 5.75
C GLN A 107 9.90 -8.42 6.33
N TRP A 108 10.63 -8.84 7.37
CA TRP A 108 10.38 -10.10 8.05
C TRP A 108 9.00 -10.14 8.69
N VAL A 109 8.58 -9.07 9.38
CA VAL A 109 7.22 -8.94 9.94
C VAL A 109 6.18 -9.01 8.83
N GLY A 110 6.40 -8.29 7.72
CA GLY A 110 5.51 -8.32 6.56
C GLY A 110 5.31 -9.74 6.00
N GLN A 111 6.38 -10.48 5.78
CA GLN A 111 6.32 -11.87 5.29
C GLN A 111 5.63 -12.81 6.29
N ARG A 112 5.80 -12.60 7.60
CA ARG A 112 5.12 -13.38 8.63
C ARG A 112 3.62 -13.11 8.67
N VAL A 113 3.21 -11.85 8.59
CA VAL A 113 1.80 -11.47 8.49
C VAL A 113 1.17 -12.01 7.21
N LEU A 114 1.89 -11.94 6.08
CA LEU A 114 1.48 -12.50 4.80
C LEU A 114 1.23 -14.03 4.91
N PHE A 115 2.12 -14.75 5.60
CA PHE A 115 1.96 -16.17 5.88
C PHE A 115 0.70 -16.43 6.70
N ASP A 116 0.52 -15.74 7.83
CA ASP A 116 -0.62 -15.93 8.72
C ASP A 116 -1.96 -15.66 8.02
N LEU A 117 -2.04 -14.60 7.20
CA LEU A 117 -3.22 -14.29 6.40
C LEU A 117 -3.52 -15.37 5.37
N ARG A 118 -2.50 -15.84 4.63
CA ARG A 118 -2.68 -16.92 3.64
C ARG A 118 -3.10 -18.22 4.30
N SER A 119 -2.51 -18.58 5.43
CA SER A 119 -2.88 -19.77 6.19
C SER A 119 -4.32 -19.69 6.72
N ALA A 120 -4.73 -18.55 7.27
CA ALA A 120 -6.10 -18.35 7.74
C ALA A 120 -7.11 -18.41 6.59
N LEU A 121 -6.81 -17.74 5.48
CA LEU A 121 -7.68 -17.68 4.31
C LEU A 121 -7.81 -19.04 3.62
N PHE A 122 -6.70 -19.74 3.42
CA PHE A 122 -6.71 -21.09 2.85
C PHE A 122 -7.44 -22.08 3.77
N GLY A 123 -7.17 -22.01 5.08
CA GLY A 123 -7.88 -22.82 6.07
C GLY A 123 -9.39 -22.56 6.07
N LYS A 124 -9.81 -21.31 5.91
CA LYS A 124 -11.23 -20.95 5.77
C LYS A 124 -11.84 -21.51 4.49
N LEU A 125 -11.16 -21.35 3.35
CA LEU A 125 -11.64 -21.88 2.08
C LEU A 125 -11.85 -23.40 2.14
N MET A 126 -10.95 -24.14 2.78
CA MET A 126 -11.10 -25.60 2.95
C MET A 126 -12.27 -26.02 3.85
N ARG A 127 -12.83 -25.11 4.67
CA ARG A 127 -14.02 -25.37 5.50
C ARG A 127 -15.32 -24.91 4.87
N LEU A 128 -15.28 -24.05 3.85
CA LEU A 128 -16.49 -23.55 3.21
C LEU A 128 -17.19 -24.64 2.37
N HIS A 129 -18.52 -24.65 2.44
CA HIS A 129 -19.40 -25.57 1.73
C HIS A 129 -19.36 -25.37 0.20
N LEU A 130 -19.77 -26.39 -0.58
CA LEU A 130 -19.72 -26.37 -2.04
C LEU A 130 -20.51 -25.19 -2.66
N GLY A 131 -21.66 -24.85 -2.08
CA GLY A 131 -22.52 -23.74 -2.54
C GLY A 131 -21.84 -22.36 -2.51
N PHE A 132 -20.79 -22.18 -1.72
CA PHE A 132 -19.95 -20.99 -1.77
C PHE A 132 -19.19 -20.91 -3.11
N TYR A 133 -18.65 -22.03 -3.58
CA TYR A 133 -17.85 -22.11 -4.81
C TYR A 133 -18.70 -21.97 -6.07
N ASP A 134 -19.97 -22.38 -6.02
CA ASP A 134 -20.93 -22.15 -7.12
C ASP A 134 -21.15 -20.65 -7.39
N LYS A 135 -21.01 -19.82 -6.36
CA LYS A 135 -21.22 -18.35 -6.42
C LYS A 135 -19.92 -17.56 -6.54
N ASN A 136 -18.77 -18.19 -6.35
CA ASN A 136 -17.46 -17.53 -6.33
C ASN A 136 -16.50 -18.19 -7.31
N PRO A 137 -16.26 -17.58 -8.49
CA PRO A 137 -15.34 -18.11 -9.48
C PRO A 137 -13.94 -18.33 -8.91
N VAL A 138 -13.30 -19.43 -9.30
CA VAL A 138 -11.95 -19.82 -8.83
C VAL A 138 -10.94 -18.68 -9.02
N GLY A 139 -10.97 -17.97 -10.16
CA GLY A 139 -10.09 -16.83 -10.42
C GLY A 139 -10.23 -15.71 -9.38
N ARG A 140 -11.45 -15.40 -8.94
CA ARG A 140 -11.71 -14.41 -7.89
C ARG A 140 -11.07 -14.86 -6.56
N LEU A 141 -11.22 -16.13 -6.21
CA LEU A 141 -10.64 -16.69 -4.99
C LEU A 141 -9.10 -16.70 -5.04
N MET A 142 -8.52 -17.00 -6.21
CA MET A 142 -7.07 -16.93 -6.41
C MET A 142 -6.53 -15.54 -6.15
N THR A 143 -7.16 -14.48 -6.69
CA THR A 143 -6.73 -13.10 -6.44
C THR A 143 -6.81 -12.69 -4.96
N ARG A 144 -7.77 -13.26 -4.21
CA ARG A 144 -7.91 -13.00 -2.77
C ARG A 144 -6.75 -13.58 -1.96
N ILE A 145 -6.15 -14.71 -2.39
CA ILE A 145 -5.03 -15.36 -1.70
C ILE A 145 -3.67 -14.77 -2.11
N THR A 146 -3.56 -14.32 -3.36
CA THR A 146 -2.33 -13.79 -3.92
C THR A 146 -2.27 -12.26 -3.80
N SER A 147 -2.86 -11.56 -4.76
CA SER A 147 -2.75 -10.11 -4.94
C SER A 147 -3.30 -9.31 -3.76
N ASP A 148 -4.44 -9.73 -3.19
CA ASP A 148 -5.04 -8.99 -2.07
C ASP A 148 -4.20 -9.10 -0.79
N VAL A 149 -3.63 -10.27 -0.52
CA VAL A 149 -2.76 -10.47 0.66
C VAL A 149 -1.45 -9.72 0.46
N ASP A 150 -0.91 -9.70 -0.77
CA ASP A 150 0.27 -8.91 -1.12
C ASP A 150 0.04 -7.40 -0.97
N ALA A 151 -1.15 -6.90 -1.32
CA ALA A 151 -1.51 -5.49 -1.11
C ALA A 151 -1.48 -5.10 0.38
N ILE A 152 -1.96 -5.98 1.27
CA ILE A 152 -1.84 -5.76 2.73
C ILE A 152 -0.37 -5.75 3.17
N ASN A 153 0.46 -6.67 2.65
CA ASN A 153 1.89 -6.70 2.98
C ASN A 153 2.61 -5.43 2.54
N GLN A 154 2.38 -4.96 1.30
CA GLN A 154 2.96 -3.70 0.82
C GLN A 154 2.50 -2.52 1.69
N PHE A 155 1.22 -2.50 2.08
CA PHE A 155 0.69 -1.48 2.96
C PHE A 155 1.36 -1.45 4.33
N ILE A 156 1.54 -2.60 4.98
CA ILE A 156 2.19 -2.66 6.30
C ILE A 156 3.66 -2.27 6.20
N THR A 157 4.39 -2.85 5.24
CA THR A 157 5.86 -2.73 5.17
C THR A 157 6.34 -1.44 4.52
N GLY A 158 5.70 -0.99 3.44
CA GLY A 158 6.07 0.20 2.69
C GLY A 158 5.24 1.43 3.05
N GLY A 159 3.93 1.25 3.18
CA GLY A 159 2.98 2.35 3.43
C GLY A 159 3.06 2.88 4.86
N LEU A 160 2.55 2.11 5.82
CA LEU A 160 2.40 2.52 7.21
C LEU A 160 3.75 2.84 7.85
N VAL A 161 4.70 1.91 7.75
CA VAL A 161 6.04 2.11 8.33
C VAL A 161 6.78 3.25 7.64
N GLY A 162 6.62 3.38 6.32
CA GLY A 162 7.19 4.50 5.58
C GLY A 162 6.65 5.85 6.05
N VAL A 163 5.35 5.98 6.28
CA VAL A 163 4.76 7.26 6.78
C VAL A 163 5.27 7.57 8.19
N ILE A 164 5.38 6.55 9.05
CA ILE A 164 5.93 6.71 10.40
C ILE A 164 7.39 7.18 10.32
N ALA A 165 8.20 6.53 9.47
CA ALA A 165 9.60 6.89 9.28
C ALA A 165 9.78 8.33 8.81
N ASP A 166 9.01 8.76 7.81
CA ASP A 166 9.06 10.13 7.30
C ASP A 166 8.65 11.14 8.38
N PHE A 167 7.58 10.85 9.12
CA PHE A 167 7.11 11.71 10.20
C PHE A 167 8.17 11.91 11.29
N PHE A 168 8.80 10.82 11.77
CA PHE A 168 9.88 10.90 12.76
C PHE A 168 11.12 11.59 12.21
N THR A 169 11.45 11.38 10.94
CA THR A 169 12.59 12.04 10.28
C THR A 169 12.37 13.54 10.20
N ILE A 170 11.21 14.00 9.71
CA ILE A 170 10.84 15.42 9.64
C ILE A 170 10.89 16.05 11.03
N LEU A 171 10.26 15.41 12.02
CA LEU A 171 10.22 15.92 13.40
C LEU A 171 11.63 16.00 14.00
N GLY A 172 12.45 14.97 13.81
CA GLY A 172 13.82 14.92 14.29
C GLY A 172 14.70 16.01 13.66
N LEU A 173 14.66 16.15 12.33
CA LEU A 173 15.41 17.19 11.63
C LEU A 173 14.98 18.59 12.06
N LEU A 174 13.66 18.86 12.13
CA LEU A 174 13.16 20.16 12.59
C LEU A 174 13.56 20.46 14.03
N ALA A 175 13.51 19.47 14.94
CA ALA A 175 13.96 19.65 16.31
C ALA A 175 15.45 20.02 16.38
N PHE A 176 16.32 19.33 15.63
CA PHE A 176 17.75 19.64 15.56
C PHE A 176 18.00 21.04 14.97
N MET A 177 17.35 21.38 13.87
CA MET A 177 17.46 22.70 13.24
C MET A 177 17.04 23.81 14.22
N MET A 178 15.90 23.65 14.90
CA MET A 178 15.40 24.62 15.89
C MET A 178 16.35 24.80 17.07
N VAL A 179 16.95 23.72 17.58
CA VAL A 179 17.94 23.79 18.67
C VAL A 179 19.21 24.51 18.23
N LEU A 180 19.66 24.30 17.00
CA LEU A 180 20.89 24.91 16.48
C LEU A 180 20.73 26.40 16.13
N SER A 181 19.63 26.76 15.46
CA SER A 181 19.31 28.16 15.17
C SER A 181 17.84 28.30 14.78
N PRO A 182 16.99 28.84 15.68
CA PRO A 182 15.59 29.13 15.36
C PRO A 182 15.44 30.10 14.19
N LYS A 183 16.36 31.07 14.05
CA LYS A 183 16.31 32.08 12.99
C LYS A 183 16.52 31.47 11.60
N LEU A 184 17.55 30.63 11.44
CA LEU A 184 17.82 29.97 10.16
C LEU A 184 16.72 28.95 9.82
N THR A 185 16.20 28.26 10.84
CA THR A 185 15.09 27.32 10.67
C THR A 185 13.82 28.01 10.17
N LEU A 186 13.50 29.20 10.69
CA LEU A 186 12.34 29.98 10.25
C LEU A 186 12.43 30.36 8.76
N VAL A 187 13.63 30.69 8.26
CA VAL A 187 13.85 30.99 6.83
C VAL A 187 13.51 29.78 5.96
N VAL A 188 13.93 28.57 6.37
CA VAL A 188 13.60 27.33 5.66
C VAL A 188 12.09 27.03 5.75
N LEU A 189 11.51 27.17 6.94
CA LEU A 189 10.08 26.96 7.17
C LEU A 189 9.19 27.92 6.39
N LEU A 190 9.69 29.09 5.99
CA LEU A 190 8.92 30.05 5.19
C LEU A 190 8.54 29.49 3.81
N VAL A 191 9.32 28.55 3.28
CA VAL A 191 9.03 27.89 1.99
C VAL A 191 8.02 26.74 2.14
N VAL A 192 7.91 26.15 3.34
CA VAL A 192 7.06 24.98 3.59
C VAL A 192 5.56 25.23 3.34
N PRO A 193 4.94 26.36 3.76
CA PRO A 193 3.55 26.65 3.43
C PRO A 193 3.26 26.68 1.92
N VAL A 194 4.18 27.25 1.13
CA VAL A 194 4.07 27.30 -0.33
C VAL A 194 4.17 25.89 -0.91
N LEU A 195 5.11 25.09 -0.42
CA LEU A 195 5.26 23.69 -0.81
C LEU A 195 3.99 22.89 -0.52
N LEU A 196 3.43 22.99 0.69
CA LEU A 196 2.19 22.30 1.07
C LEU A 196 1.01 22.72 0.20
N TRP A 197 0.92 24.01 -0.13
CA TRP A 197 -0.10 24.53 -1.03
C TRP A 197 0.03 23.98 -2.46
N VAL A 198 1.24 24.00 -3.04
CA VAL A 198 1.50 23.42 -4.37
C VAL A 198 1.17 21.94 -4.38
N THR A 199 1.62 21.18 -3.37
CA THR A 199 1.34 19.75 -3.25
C THR A 199 -0.17 19.48 -3.18
N ALA A 200 -0.92 20.27 -2.39
CA ALA A 200 -2.36 20.14 -2.31
C ALA A 200 -3.06 20.46 -3.65
N TRP A 201 -2.59 21.50 -4.36
CA TRP A 201 -3.11 21.91 -5.66
C TRP A 201 -2.86 20.83 -6.73
N VAL A 202 -1.63 20.35 -6.86
CA VAL A 202 -1.26 19.27 -7.80
C VAL A 202 -2.04 17.99 -7.48
N ARG A 203 -2.14 17.62 -6.20
CA ARG A 203 -2.90 16.44 -5.75
C ARG A 203 -4.36 16.48 -6.22
N ASN A 204 -5.00 17.65 -6.15
CA ASN A 204 -6.38 17.81 -6.61
C ASN A 204 -6.50 17.67 -8.14
N GLY A 205 -5.57 18.26 -8.90
CA GLY A 205 -5.48 18.08 -10.35
C GLY A 205 -5.26 16.62 -10.76
N MET A 206 -4.29 15.96 -10.13
CA MET A 206 -4.01 14.53 -10.35
C MET A 206 -5.24 13.66 -10.05
N ARG A 207 -5.96 13.90 -8.94
CA ARG A 207 -7.17 13.15 -8.60
C ARG A 207 -8.23 13.22 -9.70
N ALA A 208 -8.46 14.41 -10.26
CA ALA A 208 -9.41 14.60 -11.36
C ALA A 208 -8.93 13.87 -12.63
N ALA A 209 -7.64 14.00 -12.98
CA ALA A 209 -7.05 13.34 -14.15
C ALA A 209 -7.10 11.80 -14.03
N TYR A 210 -6.80 11.24 -12.87
CA TYR A 210 -6.93 9.80 -12.60
C TYR A 210 -8.37 9.30 -12.71
N ARG A 211 -9.35 10.10 -12.27
CA ARG A 211 -10.78 9.76 -12.42
C ARG A 211 -11.17 9.69 -13.90
N GLU A 212 -10.78 10.68 -14.70
CA GLU A 212 -11.07 10.71 -16.13
C GLU A 212 -10.36 9.55 -16.88
N MET A 213 -9.09 9.28 -16.54
CA MET A 213 -8.36 8.15 -17.11
C MET A 213 -9.06 6.82 -16.83
N ARG A 214 -9.53 6.59 -15.59
CA ARG A 214 -10.27 5.38 -15.22
C ARG A 214 -11.57 5.23 -16.01
N LEU A 215 -12.32 6.30 -16.19
CA LEU A 215 -13.54 6.30 -16.99
C LEU A 215 -13.27 5.88 -18.44
N ARG A 216 -12.21 6.42 -19.05
CA ARG A 216 -11.84 6.10 -20.44
C ARG A 216 -11.28 4.69 -20.58
N LEU A 217 -10.51 4.23 -19.60
CA LEU A 217 -10.00 2.87 -19.54
C LEU A 217 -11.15 1.86 -19.46
N ALA A 218 -12.18 2.13 -18.65
CA ALA A 218 -13.36 1.27 -18.55
C ALA A 218 -14.10 1.16 -19.90
N ARG A 219 -14.30 2.28 -20.61
CA ARG A 219 -14.91 2.26 -21.95
C ARG A 219 -14.08 1.46 -22.96
N LEU A 220 -12.76 1.63 -22.94
CA LEU A 220 -11.86 0.87 -23.80
C LEU A 220 -11.93 -0.63 -23.51
N ASN A 221 -11.92 -1.03 -22.24
CA ASN A 221 -12.03 -2.43 -21.82
C ASN A 221 -13.40 -3.03 -22.20
N ALA A 222 -14.48 -2.27 -22.06
CA ALA A 222 -15.81 -2.72 -22.48
C ALA A 222 -15.85 -2.98 -24.00
N ALA A 223 -15.29 -2.06 -24.81
CA ALA A 223 -15.20 -2.24 -26.25
C ALA A 223 -14.30 -3.43 -26.64
N LEU A 224 -13.19 -3.64 -25.91
CA LEU A 224 -12.32 -4.80 -26.11
C LEU A 224 -13.07 -6.10 -25.83
N GLN A 225 -13.80 -6.17 -24.71
CA GLN A 225 -14.61 -7.34 -24.34
C GLN A 225 -15.70 -7.60 -25.38
N GLU A 226 -16.45 -6.58 -25.81
CA GLU A 226 -17.49 -6.71 -26.85
C GLU A 226 -16.89 -7.24 -28.17
N ASN A 227 -15.76 -6.68 -28.60
CA ASN A 227 -15.10 -7.09 -29.84
C ASN A 227 -14.57 -8.53 -29.77
N LEU A 228 -13.99 -8.95 -28.65
CA LEU A 228 -13.48 -10.32 -28.48
C LEU A 228 -14.62 -11.33 -28.35
N SER A 229 -15.65 -11.04 -27.57
CA SER A 229 -16.82 -11.92 -27.45
C SER A 229 -17.61 -12.01 -28.76
N GLY A 230 -17.65 -10.92 -29.54
CA GLY A 230 -18.33 -10.84 -30.83
C GLY A 230 -17.45 -11.08 -32.05
N VAL A 231 -16.24 -11.63 -31.88
CA VAL A 231 -15.23 -11.69 -32.97
C VAL A 231 -15.74 -12.43 -34.21
N GLU A 232 -16.46 -13.55 -34.02
CA GLU A 232 -17.05 -14.30 -35.12
C GLU A 232 -18.10 -13.46 -35.86
N THR A 233 -18.95 -12.73 -35.14
CA THR A 233 -19.94 -11.84 -35.77
C THR A 233 -19.27 -10.72 -36.54
N ILE A 234 -18.20 -10.12 -36.00
CA ILE A 234 -17.44 -9.07 -36.69
C ILE A 234 -16.85 -9.61 -38.00
N GLN A 235 -16.28 -10.82 -37.98
CA GLN A 235 -15.69 -11.48 -39.15
C GLN A 235 -16.74 -11.88 -40.19
N LEU A 236 -17.88 -12.45 -39.76
CA LEU A 236 -18.98 -12.84 -40.65
C LEU A 236 -19.56 -11.66 -41.44
N PHE A 237 -19.58 -10.47 -40.85
CA PHE A 237 -20.07 -9.24 -41.48
C PHE A 237 -18.96 -8.36 -42.08
N VAL A 238 -17.70 -8.78 -42.03
CA VAL A 238 -16.51 -8.04 -42.53
C VAL A 238 -16.47 -6.60 -41.97
N LYS A 239 -16.62 -6.48 -40.65
CA LYS A 239 -16.71 -5.20 -39.92
C LYS A 239 -15.45 -4.84 -39.12
N GLU A 240 -14.33 -5.50 -39.35
CA GLU A 240 -13.07 -5.32 -38.63
C GLU A 240 -12.62 -3.85 -38.65
N ARG A 241 -12.49 -3.25 -39.84
CA ARG A 241 -12.01 -1.87 -39.97
C ARG A 241 -12.90 -0.86 -39.23
N GLU A 242 -14.22 -1.03 -39.29
CA GLU A 242 -15.15 -0.15 -38.59
C GLU A 242 -15.01 -0.26 -37.06
N ARG A 243 -14.77 -1.49 -36.56
CA ARG A 243 -14.55 -1.75 -35.13
C ARG A 243 -13.18 -1.25 -34.67
N GLU A 244 -12.14 -1.40 -35.48
CA GLU A 244 -10.82 -0.83 -35.24
C GLU A 244 -10.85 0.70 -35.19
N GLU A 245 -11.54 1.37 -36.13
CA GLU A 245 -11.68 2.83 -36.11
C GLU A 245 -12.43 3.32 -34.87
N LYS A 246 -13.45 2.59 -34.39
CA LYS A 246 -14.14 2.87 -33.12
C LYS A 246 -13.20 2.68 -31.93
N PHE A 247 -12.41 1.60 -31.93
CA PHE A 247 -11.46 1.29 -30.88
C PHE A 247 -10.32 2.32 -30.82
N ASP A 248 -9.78 2.76 -31.95
CA ASP A 248 -8.72 3.77 -32.04
C ASP A 248 -9.17 5.10 -31.41
N ARG A 249 -10.44 5.51 -31.61
CA ARG A 249 -10.98 6.70 -30.95
C ARG A 249 -10.96 6.57 -29.42
N LEU A 250 -11.39 5.42 -28.89
CA LEU A 250 -11.35 5.13 -27.45
C LEU A 250 -9.91 5.08 -26.91
N SER A 251 -8.99 4.52 -27.71
CA SER A 251 -7.56 4.45 -27.38
C SER A 251 -6.93 5.84 -27.31
N ARG A 252 -7.18 6.70 -28.31
CA ARG A 252 -6.74 8.11 -28.29
C ARG A 252 -7.36 8.90 -27.15
N ASP A 253 -8.61 8.60 -26.81
CA ASP A 253 -9.25 9.18 -25.63
C ASP A 253 -8.49 8.82 -24.35
N LEU A 254 -8.18 7.54 -24.16
CA LEU A 254 -7.40 7.07 -23.02
C LEU A 254 -6.00 7.69 -23.01
N LEU A 255 -5.33 7.76 -24.16
CA LEU A 255 -4.02 8.42 -24.31
C LEU A 255 -4.07 9.87 -23.84
N ARG A 256 -5.08 10.65 -24.26
CA ARG A 256 -5.24 12.05 -23.83
C ARG A 256 -5.39 12.20 -22.32
N ALA A 257 -6.11 11.28 -21.66
CA ALA A 257 -6.23 11.30 -20.21
C ALA A 257 -4.92 10.91 -19.50
N TRP A 258 -4.15 9.96 -20.04
CA TRP A 258 -2.81 9.66 -19.53
C TRP A 258 -1.85 10.85 -19.67
N VAL A 259 -1.86 11.53 -20.82
CA VAL A 259 -1.05 12.75 -21.02
C VAL A 259 -1.38 13.81 -19.98
N GLU A 260 -2.67 13.96 -19.61
CA GLU A 260 -3.06 14.91 -18.56
C GLU A 260 -2.50 14.51 -17.18
N ILE A 261 -2.53 13.22 -16.80
CA ILE A 261 -1.87 12.74 -15.58
C ILE A 261 -0.37 13.08 -15.61
N VAL A 262 0.29 12.80 -16.75
CA VAL A 262 1.72 13.04 -16.91
C VAL A 262 2.07 14.52 -16.81
N ARG A 263 1.22 15.43 -17.31
CA ARG A 263 1.43 16.88 -17.16
C ARG A 263 1.47 17.31 -15.69
N TRP A 264 0.54 16.83 -14.87
CA TRP A 264 0.52 17.10 -13.43
C TRP A 264 1.74 16.50 -12.72
N PHE A 265 2.06 15.24 -13.03
CA PHE A 265 3.19 14.54 -12.44
C PHE A 265 4.54 15.16 -12.81
N ALA A 266 4.72 15.54 -14.08
CA ALA A 266 5.94 16.16 -14.59
C ALA A 266 6.17 17.57 -14.01
N LEU A 267 5.11 18.28 -13.59
CA LEU A 267 5.23 19.56 -12.90
C LEU A 267 5.65 19.41 -11.44
N PHE A 268 5.25 18.32 -10.78
CA PHE A 268 5.42 18.14 -9.34
C PHE A 268 6.89 18.17 -8.88
N PHE A 269 7.70 17.23 -9.36
CA PHE A 269 9.10 17.10 -8.91
C PHE A 269 9.96 18.34 -9.21
N PRO A 270 9.88 18.97 -10.42
CA PRO A 270 10.61 20.19 -10.68
C PRO A 270 10.22 21.36 -9.77
N VAL A 271 8.92 21.53 -9.46
CA VAL A 271 8.48 22.61 -8.56
C VAL A 271 8.95 22.36 -7.13
N VAL A 272 8.86 21.12 -6.63
CA VAL A 272 9.36 20.76 -5.30
C VAL A 272 10.88 20.97 -5.20
N GLY A 273 11.64 20.54 -6.23
CA GLY A 273 13.09 20.75 -6.31
C GLY A 273 13.45 22.24 -6.33
N PHE A 274 12.76 23.03 -7.15
CA PHE A 274 12.95 24.48 -7.21
C PHE A 274 12.67 25.17 -5.87
N LEU A 275 11.60 24.78 -5.17
CA LEU A 275 11.32 25.30 -3.82
C LEU A 275 12.41 24.89 -2.81
N GLY A 276 12.94 23.68 -2.91
CA GLY A 276 14.08 23.22 -2.11
C GLY A 276 15.33 24.07 -2.35
N ASP A 277 15.67 24.33 -3.61
CA ASP A 277 16.79 25.20 -3.99
C ASP A 277 16.55 26.66 -3.59
N LEU A 278 15.30 27.14 -3.64
CA LEU A 278 14.92 28.47 -3.17
C LEU A 278 15.09 28.59 -1.64
N ALA A 279 14.76 27.54 -0.89
CA ALA A 279 15.00 27.49 0.56
C ALA A 279 16.50 27.55 0.87
N VAL A 280 17.32 26.81 0.11
CA VAL A 280 18.79 26.86 0.24
C VAL A 280 19.33 28.24 -0.14
N ALA A 281 18.84 28.86 -1.22
CA ALA A 281 19.26 30.20 -1.64
C ALA A 281 18.88 31.26 -0.59
N GLY A 282 17.66 31.21 -0.04
CA GLY A 282 17.21 32.09 1.04
C GLY A 282 18.04 31.91 2.31
N LEU A 283 18.36 30.66 2.66
CA LEU A 283 19.26 30.32 3.76
C LEU A 283 20.66 30.89 3.54
N LEU A 284 21.24 30.75 2.34
CA LEU A 284 22.56 31.30 2.02
C LEU A 284 22.57 32.83 2.06
N PHE A 285 21.53 33.49 1.56
CA PHE A 285 21.41 34.95 1.58
C PHE A 285 21.31 35.49 3.01
N TYR A 286 20.30 35.03 3.76
CA TYR A 286 20.08 35.49 5.13
C TYR A 286 21.17 35.00 6.10
N GLY A 287 21.50 33.70 6.02
CA GLY A 287 22.50 33.06 6.87
C GLY A 287 23.93 33.50 6.56
N GLY A 288 24.26 33.78 5.30
CA GLY A 288 25.52 34.43 4.94
C GLY A 288 25.68 35.79 5.62
N GLY A 289 24.60 36.59 5.68
CA GLY A 289 24.59 37.83 6.44
C GLY A 289 24.79 37.64 7.95
N GLU A 290 24.30 36.56 8.55
CA GLU A 290 24.56 36.21 9.96
C GLU A 290 26.00 35.74 10.19
N VAL A 291 26.61 35.05 9.21
CA VAL A 291 28.03 34.65 9.25
C VAL A 291 28.94 35.88 9.17
N VAL A 292 28.66 36.82 8.27
CA VAL A 292 29.42 38.08 8.14
C VAL A 292 29.33 38.92 9.41
N ARG A 293 28.16 38.95 10.06
CA ARG A 293 27.97 39.62 11.36
C ARG A 293 28.60 38.87 12.54
N GLY A 294 29.20 37.71 12.33
CA GLY A 294 29.81 36.88 13.37
C GLY A 294 28.82 36.20 14.31
N VAL A 295 27.52 36.22 13.99
CA VAL A 295 26.45 35.61 14.80
C VAL A 295 26.37 34.10 14.56
N ALA A 296 26.63 33.66 13.33
CA ALA A 296 26.69 32.26 12.93
C ALA A 296 28.09 31.88 12.43
N THR A 297 28.44 30.60 12.51
CA THR A 297 29.69 30.08 11.94
C THR A 297 29.47 29.56 10.52
N LEU A 298 30.53 29.53 9.70
CA LEU A 298 30.46 29.01 8.33
C LEU A 298 30.05 27.53 8.32
N GLY A 299 30.58 26.72 9.24
CA GLY A 299 30.22 25.32 9.37
C GLY A 299 28.76 25.10 9.75
N LEU A 300 28.18 26.00 10.57
CA LEU A 300 26.75 25.96 10.88
C LEU A 300 25.91 26.21 9.63
N LEU A 301 26.28 27.20 8.81
CA LEU A 301 25.57 27.50 7.57
C LEU A 301 25.61 26.30 6.60
N VAL A 302 26.78 25.68 6.43
CA VAL A 302 26.93 24.49 5.58
C VAL A 302 26.10 23.31 6.11
N ALA A 303 26.09 23.08 7.42
CA ALA A 303 25.25 22.05 8.03
C ALA A 303 23.76 22.32 7.79
N PHE A 304 23.32 23.58 7.86
CA PHE A 304 21.93 23.97 7.57
C PHE A 304 21.54 23.74 6.10
N VAL A 305 22.46 23.90 5.15
CA VAL A 305 22.20 23.56 3.74
C VAL A 305 21.92 22.06 3.59
N ASP A 306 22.70 21.22 4.26
CA ASP A 306 22.50 19.76 4.25
C ASP A 306 21.18 19.37 4.95
N TYR A 307 20.90 19.91 6.15
CA TYR A 307 19.62 19.71 6.83
C TYR A 307 18.42 20.11 5.95
N THR A 308 18.53 21.23 5.24
CA THR A 308 17.46 21.72 4.35
C THR A 308 17.19 20.71 3.25
N ARG A 309 18.23 20.20 2.57
CA ARG A 309 18.06 19.18 1.52
C ARG A 309 17.45 17.89 2.05
N GLN A 310 17.89 17.43 3.22
CA GLN A 310 17.35 16.22 3.86
C GLN A 310 15.88 16.40 4.29
N LEU A 311 15.48 17.59 4.74
CA LEU A 311 14.10 17.86 5.14
C LEU A 311 13.12 17.74 3.97
N PHE A 312 13.53 18.08 2.73
CA PHE A 312 12.66 18.04 1.56
C PHE A 312 12.46 16.63 0.96
N GLN A 313 13.31 15.64 1.31
CA GLN A 313 13.17 14.27 0.81
C GLN A 313 11.89 13.58 1.35
N PRO A 314 11.66 13.47 2.68
CA PRO A 314 10.46 12.81 3.20
C PRO A 314 9.15 13.49 2.82
N LEU A 315 9.18 14.80 2.53
CA LEU A 315 7.99 15.52 2.05
C LEU A 315 7.53 15.05 0.66
N GLN A 316 8.44 14.52 -0.17
CA GLN A 316 8.12 13.94 -1.47
C GLN A 316 7.48 12.56 -1.29
N ASP A 317 8.08 11.71 -0.47
CA ASP A 317 7.63 10.32 -0.20
C ASP A 317 6.20 10.24 0.35
N LEU A 318 5.77 11.26 1.12
CA LEU A 318 4.43 11.31 1.70
C LEU A 318 3.31 11.34 0.63
N SER A 319 3.61 11.86 -0.57
CA SER A 319 2.62 11.96 -1.66
C SER A 319 2.35 10.60 -2.32
N ASP A 320 3.37 9.76 -2.46
CA ASP A 320 3.25 8.45 -3.13
C ASP A 320 2.54 7.40 -2.26
N LYS A 321 2.69 7.51 -0.94
CA LYS A 321 2.16 6.51 0.01
C LYS A 321 0.62 6.50 0.07
N PHE A 322 -0.09 7.58 -0.27
CA PHE A 322 -1.56 7.65 -0.12
C PHE A 322 -2.34 6.66 -1.00
N ASN A 323 -1.83 6.32 -2.19
CA ASN A 323 -2.49 5.38 -3.09
C ASN A 323 -2.46 3.94 -2.56
N LEU A 324 -1.40 3.60 -1.82
CA LEU A 324 -1.22 2.28 -1.23
C LEU A 324 -2.25 1.99 -0.12
N PHE A 325 -2.62 3.02 0.65
CA PHE A 325 -3.63 2.90 1.70
C PHE A 325 -5.00 2.50 1.13
N GLN A 326 -5.45 3.13 0.04
CA GLN A 326 -6.75 2.83 -0.56
C GLN A 326 -6.82 1.41 -1.12
N GLY A 327 -5.80 1.00 -1.89
CA GLY A 327 -5.75 -0.35 -2.46
C GLY A 327 -5.79 -1.43 -1.38
N ALA A 328 -5.05 -1.22 -0.29
CA ALA A 328 -5.02 -2.18 0.81
C ALA A 328 -6.33 -2.29 1.59
N MET A 329 -7.10 -1.20 1.76
CA MET A 329 -8.41 -1.26 2.40
C MET A 329 -9.41 -2.08 1.59
N ALA A 330 -9.43 -1.90 0.26
CA ALA A 330 -10.26 -2.69 -0.63
C ALA A 330 -9.90 -4.18 -0.59
N SER A 331 -8.60 -4.50 -0.58
CA SER A 331 -8.13 -5.89 -0.43
C SER A 331 -8.46 -6.48 0.94
N ALA A 332 -8.35 -5.68 2.01
CA ALA A 332 -8.72 -6.10 3.36
C ALA A 332 -10.22 -6.43 3.47
N GLU A 333 -11.10 -5.61 2.91
CA GLU A 333 -12.55 -5.87 2.87
C GLU A 333 -12.85 -7.21 2.20
N ARG A 334 -12.21 -7.50 1.05
CA ARG A 334 -12.38 -8.78 0.34
C ARG A 334 -11.85 -9.98 1.11
N ILE A 335 -10.69 -9.86 1.75
CA ILE A 335 -10.09 -10.93 2.55
C ILE A 335 -10.97 -11.23 3.77
N PHE A 336 -11.32 -10.19 4.53
CA PHE A 336 -12.15 -10.35 5.72
C PHE A 336 -13.56 -10.80 5.37
N GLY A 337 -14.11 -10.38 4.22
CA GLY A 337 -15.37 -10.91 3.72
C GLY A 337 -15.38 -12.43 3.53
N VAL A 338 -14.26 -13.05 3.10
CA VAL A 338 -14.14 -14.52 3.05
C VAL A 338 -13.99 -15.12 4.43
N LEU A 339 -13.11 -14.54 5.27
CA LEU A 339 -12.86 -15.04 6.62
C LEU A 339 -14.14 -15.04 7.47
N ASP A 340 -15.01 -14.07 7.26
CA ASP A 340 -16.29 -13.90 7.95
C ASP A 340 -17.46 -14.63 7.29
N THR A 341 -17.26 -15.27 6.13
CA THR A 341 -18.33 -16.04 5.49
C THR A 341 -18.77 -17.20 6.39
N GLU A 342 -20.06 -17.36 6.64
CA GLU A 342 -20.61 -18.45 7.46
C GLU A 342 -20.31 -19.82 6.82
N GLU A 343 -19.93 -20.79 7.65
CA GLU A 343 -19.80 -22.19 7.24
C GLU A 343 -21.19 -22.84 7.33
N GLU A 344 -21.93 -22.92 6.21
CA GLU A 344 -23.32 -23.44 6.24
C GLU A 344 -23.43 -24.93 6.63
N LEU A 345 -22.36 -25.70 6.43
CA LEU A 345 -22.26 -27.11 6.79
C LEU A 345 -21.25 -27.26 7.93
N GLU A 346 -21.75 -27.47 9.14
CA GLU A 346 -20.93 -27.68 10.34
C GLU A 346 -21.16 -29.10 10.89
N ASP A 347 -20.10 -29.67 11.47
CA ASP A 347 -20.25 -30.89 12.23
C ASP A 347 -21.06 -30.61 13.51
N PRO A 348 -22.01 -31.48 13.88
CA PRO A 348 -22.75 -31.30 15.12
C PRO A 348 -21.81 -31.46 16.34
N GLU A 349 -22.08 -30.73 17.43
CA GLU A 349 -21.25 -30.75 18.65
C GLU A 349 -21.01 -32.17 19.20
N ASN A 350 -21.98 -33.05 19.05
CA ASN A 350 -21.89 -34.46 19.44
C ASN A 350 -21.90 -35.37 18.20
N SER A 351 -20.87 -35.23 17.37
CA SER A 351 -20.69 -36.06 16.17
C SER A 351 -20.49 -37.53 16.56
N LYS A 352 -21.18 -38.42 15.86
CA LYS A 352 -21.11 -39.86 16.12
C LYS A 352 -20.09 -40.49 15.18
N PRO A 353 -19.00 -41.10 15.69
CA PRO A 353 -18.04 -41.76 14.83
C PRO A 353 -18.69 -42.96 14.15
N ILE A 354 -18.48 -43.08 12.84
CA ILE A 354 -18.97 -44.23 12.07
C ILE A 354 -17.99 -45.39 12.28
N ALA A 355 -18.25 -46.23 13.28
CA ALA A 355 -17.41 -47.39 13.58
C ALA A 355 -17.46 -48.47 12.48
N ARG A 356 -18.62 -48.62 11.82
CA ARG A 356 -18.82 -49.56 10.71
C ARG A 356 -19.80 -48.99 9.70
N PHE A 357 -19.30 -48.68 8.51
CA PHE A 357 -20.12 -48.20 7.39
C PHE A 357 -20.69 -49.38 6.60
N ARG A 358 -22.03 -49.51 6.52
CA ARG A 358 -22.71 -50.59 5.79
C ARG A 358 -23.11 -50.22 4.35
N GLY A 359 -23.08 -48.93 3.99
CA GLY A 359 -23.53 -48.45 2.67
C GLY A 359 -25.04 -48.44 2.48
N GLU A 360 -25.82 -48.40 3.57
CA GLU A 360 -27.27 -48.18 3.50
C GLU A 360 -27.57 -46.69 3.30
N VAL A 361 -28.49 -46.37 2.38
CA VAL A 361 -28.89 -44.98 2.07
C VAL A 361 -30.41 -44.88 2.13
N GLU A 362 -30.92 -43.84 2.77
CA GLU A 362 -32.36 -43.58 2.87
C GLU A 362 -32.64 -42.09 2.70
N PHE A 363 -33.56 -41.75 1.81
CA PHE A 363 -34.15 -40.42 1.66
C PHE A 363 -35.56 -40.49 2.22
N GLN A 364 -35.91 -39.56 3.12
CA GLN A 364 -37.23 -39.45 3.73
C GLN A 364 -37.79 -38.06 3.44
N GLU A 365 -38.75 -37.98 2.51
CA GLU A 365 -39.44 -36.76 2.08
C GLU A 365 -38.48 -35.59 1.80
N VAL A 366 -37.41 -35.84 1.04
CA VAL A 366 -36.36 -34.86 0.81
C VAL A 366 -36.79 -33.82 -0.23
N TRP A 367 -36.65 -32.55 0.13
CA TRP A 367 -36.77 -31.41 -0.76
C TRP A 367 -35.41 -30.70 -0.84
N LEU A 368 -35.01 -30.28 -2.05
CA LEU A 368 -33.72 -29.62 -2.26
C LEU A 368 -33.87 -28.48 -3.27
N ALA A 369 -33.28 -27.33 -2.94
CA ALA A 369 -33.10 -26.19 -3.82
C ALA A 369 -31.70 -25.60 -3.59
N TYR A 370 -31.10 -25.01 -4.62
CA TYR A 370 -29.77 -24.38 -4.54
C TYR A 370 -29.86 -22.90 -4.11
N THR A 371 -30.65 -22.61 -3.08
CA THR A 371 -30.78 -21.27 -2.49
C THR A 371 -29.85 -21.11 -1.27
N PRO A 372 -29.43 -19.87 -0.92
CA PRO A 372 -28.67 -19.65 0.31
C PRO A 372 -29.45 -20.09 1.56
N LYS A 373 -28.74 -20.51 2.60
CA LYS A 373 -29.35 -20.82 3.91
C LYS A 373 -30.19 -19.65 4.43
N GLY A 374 -31.37 -19.95 4.95
CA GLY A 374 -32.33 -18.96 5.47
C GLY A 374 -33.23 -18.30 4.43
N VAL A 375 -33.07 -18.60 3.13
CA VAL A 375 -33.98 -18.14 2.07
C VAL A 375 -35.00 -19.23 1.77
N GLU A 376 -36.29 -18.93 1.93
CA GLU A 376 -37.38 -19.83 1.53
C GLU A 376 -37.36 -20.02 0.00
N PRO A 377 -37.20 -21.27 -0.49
CA PRO A 377 -37.19 -21.54 -1.93
C PRO A 377 -38.57 -21.28 -2.55
N THR A 378 -38.60 -20.72 -3.76
CA THR A 378 -39.84 -20.62 -4.53
C THR A 378 -40.15 -21.95 -5.22
N ASP A 379 -41.38 -22.13 -5.71
CA ASP A 379 -41.80 -23.35 -6.41
C ASP A 379 -40.94 -23.71 -7.64
N LYS A 380 -40.23 -22.71 -8.18
CA LYS A 380 -39.32 -22.83 -9.33
C LYS A 380 -37.90 -23.23 -8.94
N ASP A 381 -37.49 -23.05 -7.69
CA ASP A 381 -36.13 -23.30 -7.23
C ASP A 381 -35.90 -24.76 -6.83
N TRP A 382 -36.98 -25.49 -6.51
CA TRP A 382 -36.94 -26.89 -6.11
C TRP A 382 -36.47 -27.80 -7.24
N VAL A 383 -35.31 -28.44 -7.04
CA VAL A 383 -34.76 -29.48 -7.92
C VAL A 383 -35.15 -30.90 -7.46
N LEU A 384 -35.42 -31.09 -6.16
CA LEU A 384 -36.03 -32.31 -5.61
C LEU A 384 -37.28 -31.93 -4.81
N LYS A 385 -38.37 -32.68 -4.99
CA LYS A 385 -39.68 -32.43 -4.36
C LYS A 385 -40.21 -33.72 -3.73
N GLY A 386 -40.15 -33.84 -2.40
CA GLY A 386 -40.74 -34.96 -1.66
C GLY A 386 -40.12 -36.34 -1.98
N VAL A 387 -38.83 -36.40 -2.30
CA VAL A 387 -38.18 -37.63 -2.76
C VAL A 387 -37.94 -38.58 -1.59
N SER A 388 -38.46 -39.81 -1.71
CA SER A 388 -38.30 -40.87 -0.71
C SER A 388 -37.91 -42.19 -1.35
N PHE A 389 -36.79 -42.79 -0.90
CA PHE A 389 -36.35 -44.13 -1.33
C PHE A 389 -35.36 -44.70 -0.32
N ARG A 390 -35.15 -46.03 -0.36
CA ARG A 390 -34.16 -46.73 0.47
C ARG A 390 -33.35 -47.72 -0.37
N ILE A 391 -32.03 -47.67 -0.23
CA ILE A 391 -31.06 -48.54 -0.91
C ILE A 391 -30.40 -49.44 0.13
N ARG A 392 -30.49 -50.75 -0.07
CA ARG A 392 -29.91 -51.75 0.85
C ARG A 392 -28.40 -51.87 0.66
N PRO A 393 -27.67 -52.34 1.69
CA PRO A 393 -26.25 -52.67 1.56
C PRO A 393 -25.97 -53.59 0.37
N GLY A 394 -25.07 -53.16 -0.52
CA GLY A 394 -24.66 -53.93 -1.71
C GLY A 394 -25.64 -53.93 -2.88
N GLU A 395 -26.77 -53.21 -2.77
CA GLU A 395 -27.73 -53.06 -3.85
C GLU A 395 -27.18 -52.17 -4.98
N LYS A 396 -27.36 -52.61 -6.23
CA LYS A 396 -26.94 -51.86 -7.41
C LYS A 396 -28.14 -51.11 -7.96
N VAL A 397 -28.06 -49.79 -7.99
CA VAL A 397 -29.16 -48.90 -8.39
C VAL A 397 -28.72 -48.05 -9.57
N ALA A 398 -29.66 -47.79 -10.49
CA ALA A 398 -29.49 -46.82 -11.57
C ALA A 398 -30.45 -45.65 -11.35
N LEU A 399 -29.94 -44.41 -11.42
CA LEU A 399 -30.76 -43.20 -11.48
C LEU A 399 -30.88 -42.80 -12.96
N VAL A 400 -32.11 -42.79 -13.47
CA VAL A 400 -32.40 -42.50 -14.88
C VAL A 400 -33.43 -41.39 -14.95
N GLY A 401 -33.22 -40.41 -15.83
CA GLY A 401 -34.09 -39.27 -16.05
C GLY A 401 -33.62 -38.46 -17.26
N ALA A 402 -34.47 -37.56 -17.74
CA ALA A 402 -34.03 -36.53 -18.67
C ALA A 402 -33.04 -35.57 -17.97
N THR A 403 -32.43 -34.64 -18.71
CA THR A 403 -31.60 -33.59 -18.10
C THR A 403 -32.48 -32.57 -17.37
N GLY A 404 -32.08 -32.22 -16.14
CA GLY A 404 -32.90 -31.46 -15.21
C GLY A 404 -33.98 -32.31 -14.56
#